data_AF-A0A1V5GEK2-F1
#
_entry.id   AF-A0A1V5GEK2-F1
#
_cell.length_a   1.000
_cell.length_b   1.000
_cell.length_c   1.000
_cell.angle_alpha   90.00
_cell.angle_beta   90.00
_cell.angle_gamma   90.00
#
_symmetry.space_group_name_H-M   'P 1'
#
loop_
_entity.id
_entity.type
_entity.pdbx_description
1 polymer ?
#
loop_
_entity_poly.entity_id
_entity_poly.type
_entity_poly.pdbx_seq_one_letter_code
_entity_poly.pdbx_strand_id
1 'polypeptide(L)'
;MAKTIVTQFGEFLNYANIVKIGVETNWDDAEIDEENGTIKPDFEMIGTDTAGNKIPMGIYDTPDEADNALKALHDWLSTEAYAVYEITGGDA
;
A
#
# COMPACT_ATOMS: atom_id res chain seq x y z
N MET A 1 12.04 -14.41 -8.27
CA MET A 1 10.74 -13.93 -8.76
C MET A 1 10.66 -12.44 -8.51
N ALA A 2 10.16 -11.65 -9.46
CA ALA A 2 9.88 -10.25 -9.20
C ALA A 2 8.74 -10.16 -8.18
N LYS A 3 8.96 -9.39 -7.12
CA LYS A 3 8.02 -9.12 -6.05
C LYS A 3 7.19 -7.91 -6.48
N THR A 4 6.08 -8.14 -7.19
CA THR A 4 5.29 -7.08 -7.82
C THR A 4 3.85 -7.09 -7.32
N ILE A 5 3.32 -5.90 -7.03
CA ILE A 5 1.89 -5.64 -6.75
C ILE A 5 1.35 -4.65 -7.77
N VAL A 6 0.02 -4.57 -7.88
CA VAL A 6 -0.68 -3.57 -8.69
C VAL A 6 -1.29 -2.52 -7.75
N THR A 7 -1.02 -1.25 -8.00
CA THR A 7 -1.62 -0.14 -7.25
C THR A 7 -3.09 0.06 -7.64
N GLN A 8 -3.87 0.82 -6.87
CA GLN A 8 -5.24 1.17 -7.27
C GLN A 8 -5.29 1.95 -8.61
N PHE A 9 -4.19 2.58 -8.98
CA PHE A 9 -4.03 3.32 -10.24
C PHE A 9 -3.66 2.41 -11.43
N GLY A 10 -3.55 1.09 -11.21
CA GLY A 10 -3.20 0.12 -12.26
C GLY A 10 -1.70 0.07 -12.57
N GLU A 11 -0.85 0.66 -11.73
CA GLU A 11 0.60 0.67 -11.93
C GLU A 11 1.24 -0.55 -11.28
N PHE A 12 2.24 -1.13 -11.95
CA PHE A 12 3.01 -2.24 -11.40
C PHE A 12 4.12 -1.71 -10.50
N LEU A 13 4.07 -2.06 -9.23
CA LEU A 13 5.05 -1.67 -8.23
C LEU A 13 5.90 -2.86 -7.79
N ASN A 14 7.21 -2.76 -7.96
CA ASN A 14 8.15 -3.73 -7.40
C ASN A 14 8.42 -3.41 -5.92
N TYR A 15 7.81 -4.18 -5.01
CA TYR A 15 7.92 -3.94 -3.57
C TYR A 15 9.23 -4.46 -2.96
N ALA A 16 10.10 -5.11 -3.72
CA ALA A 16 11.45 -5.44 -3.23
C ALA A 16 12.31 -4.19 -2.98
N ASN A 17 11.99 -3.06 -3.64
CA ASN A 17 12.69 -1.80 -3.48
C ASN A 17 11.99 -0.84 -2.50
N ILE A 18 10.91 -1.28 -1.86
CA ILE A 18 10.12 -0.46 -0.93
C ILE A 18 10.59 -0.72 0.49
N VAL A 19 10.93 0.36 1.20
CA VAL A 19 11.44 0.32 2.58
C VAL A 19 10.38 0.67 3.62
N LYS A 20 9.31 1.36 3.22
CA LYS A 20 8.19 1.74 4.08
C LYS A 20 6.92 1.83 3.26
N ILE A 21 5.81 1.38 3.85
CA ILE A 21 4.46 1.65 3.35
C ILE A 21 3.68 2.27 4.52
N GLY A 22 2.93 3.34 4.27
CA GLY A 22 2.11 3.99 5.28
C GLY A 22 0.99 4.82 4.66
N VAL A 23 0.14 5.36 5.51
CA VAL A 23 -0.95 6.28 5.12
C VAL A 23 -0.55 7.71 5.46
N GLU A 24 -0.78 8.63 4.54
CA GLU A 24 -0.62 10.07 4.72
C GLU A 24 -1.96 10.76 4.43
N THR A 25 -2.25 11.85 5.16
CA THR A 25 -3.44 12.68 4.87
C THR A 25 -3.11 13.61 3.70
N ASN A 26 -3.86 13.48 2.60
CA ASN A 26 -3.75 14.33 1.43
C ASN A 26 -4.75 15.49 1.54
N TRP A 27 -4.22 16.71 1.66
CA TRP A 27 -5.00 17.94 1.71
C TRP A 27 -5.05 18.69 0.37
N ASP A 28 -4.21 18.30 -0.58
CA ASP A 28 -4.09 18.99 -1.87
C ASP A 28 -5.31 18.74 -2.75
N ASP A 29 -5.91 17.55 -2.63
CA ASP A 29 -7.13 17.13 -3.32
C ASP A 29 -8.37 17.14 -2.41
N ALA A 30 -8.29 17.77 -1.23
CA ALA A 30 -9.38 17.74 -0.25
C ALA A 30 -10.68 18.35 -0.82
N GLU A 31 -11.76 17.57 -0.74
CA GLU A 31 -13.09 18.01 -1.15
C GLU A 31 -13.76 18.85 -0.07
N ILE A 32 -14.68 19.73 -0.50
CA ILE A 32 -15.54 20.46 0.43
C ILE A 32 -16.86 19.69 0.51
N ASP A 33 -17.21 19.26 1.72
CA ASP A 33 -18.52 18.72 2.01
C ASP A 33 -19.58 19.82 1.81
N GLU A 34 -20.39 19.69 0.75
CA GLU A 34 -21.40 20.69 0.38
C GLU A 34 -22.51 20.85 1.44
N GLU A 35 -22.71 19.86 2.31
CA GLU A 35 -23.79 19.85 3.31
C GLU A 35 -23.41 20.67 4.56
N ASN A 36 -22.16 20.60 4.98
CA ASN A 36 -21.69 21.23 6.24
C ASN A 36 -20.51 22.19 6.07
N GLY A 37 -19.96 22.34 4.86
CA GLY A 37 -18.84 23.22 4.55
C GLY A 37 -17.50 22.77 5.14
N THR A 38 -17.40 21.52 5.60
CA THR A 38 -16.17 20.95 6.15
C THR A 38 -15.24 20.51 5.03
N ILE A 39 -13.95 20.74 5.19
CA ILE A 39 -12.92 20.22 4.29
C ILE A 39 -12.68 18.75 4.66
N LYS A 40 -12.95 17.85 3.71
CA LYS A 40 -12.71 16.42 3.83
C LYS A 40 -11.43 16.07 3.06
N PRO A 41 -10.32 15.78 3.76
CA PRO A 41 -9.12 15.31 3.08
C PRO A 41 -9.28 13.86 2.65
N ASP A 42 -8.44 13.47 1.71
CA ASP A 42 -8.24 12.08 1.34
C ASP A 42 -7.13 11.44 2.17
N PHE A 43 -7.11 10.12 2.19
CA PHE A 43 -6.08 9.33 2.86
C PHE A 43 -5.33 8.52 1.81
N GLU A 44 -4.06 8.87 1.57
CA GLU A 44 -3.24 8.27 0.53
C GLU A 44 -2.28 7.24 1.11
N MET A 45 -2.31 6.03 0.56
CA MET A 45 -1.30 5.01 0.85
C MET A 45 -0.06 5.27 0.01
N ILE A 46 1.07 5.46 0.68
CA ILE A 46 2.35 5.80 0.05
C ILE A 46 3.38 4.70 0.34
N GLY A 47 4.00 4.20 -0.73
CA GLY A 47 5.24 3.45 -0.67
C GLY A 47 6.44 4.39 -0.72
N THR A 48 7.46 4.16 0.11
CA THR A 48 8.75 4.86 0.03
C THR A 48 9.82 3.87 -0.44
N ASP A 49 10.53 4.20 -1.51
CA ASP A 49 11.62 3.36 -2.03
C ASP A 49 12.96 3.59 -1.32
N THR A 50 13.98 2.80 -1.66
CA THR A 50 15.34 2.93 -1.10
C THR A 50 16.03 4.26 -1.43
N ALA A 51 15.55 5.01 -2.42
CA ALA A 51 16.03 6.34 -2.78
C ALA A 51 15.23 7.46 -2.08
N GLY A 52 14.18 7.11 -1.33
CA GLY A 52 13.30 8.06 -0.66
C GLY A 52 12.18 8.61 -1.54
N ASN A 53 11.97 8.07 -2.74
CA ASN A 53 10.87 8.48 -3.60
C ASN A 53 9.55 7.99 -3.01
N LYS A 54 8.56 8.87 -2.97
CA LYS A 54 7.18 8.53 -2.61
C LYS A 54 6.45 8.02 -3.85
N ILE A 55 5.76 6.90 -3.69
CA ILE A 55 5.01 6.23 -4.75
C ILE A 55 3.57 6.10 -4.27
N PRO A 56 2.61 6.78 -4.92
CA PRO A 56 1.18 6.60 -4.70
C PRO A 56 0.76 5.13 -4.90
N MET A 57 0.05 4.56 -3.94
CA MET A 57 -0.43 3.17 -4.01
C MET A 57 -1.96 3.06 -3.99
N GLY A 58 -2.65 4.02 -3.39
CA GLY A 58 -4.11 4.10 -3.39
C GLY A 58 -4.63 5.29 -2.58
N ILE A 59 -5.89 5.65 -2.79
CA ILE A 59 -6.59 6.76 -2.14
C ILE A 59 -7.86 6.22 -1.49
N TYR A 60 -8.16 6.71 -0.29
CA TYR A 60 -9.30 6.28 0.51
C TYR A 60 -10.02 7.49 1.11
N ASP A 61 -11.34 7.38 1.22
CA ASP A 61 -12.22 8.45 1.71
C ASP A 61 -12.11 8.65 3.23
N THR A 62 -11.68 7.62 3.96
CA THR A 62 -11.62 7.62 5.43
C THR A 62 -10.30 7.05 5.94
N PRO A 63 -9.83 7.48 7.15
CA PRO A 63 -8.64 6.91 7.75
C PRO A 63 -8.79 5.40 8.00
N ASP A 64 -9.98 4.98 8.43
CA ASP A 64 -10.27 3.58 8.75
C ASP A 64 -10.16 2.68 7.50
N GLU A 65 -10.64 3.13 6.34
CA GLU A 65 -10.49 2.39 5.08
C GLU A 65 -9.02 2.27 4.68
N ALA A 66 -8.25 3.36 4.79
CA ALA A 66 -6.83 3.37 4.48
C ALA A 66 -6.03 2.43 5.40
N ASP A 67 -6.30 2.46 6.71
CA ASP A 67 -5.64 1.61 7.71
C ASP A 67 -6.02 0.14 7.52
N ASN A 68 -7.28 -0.16 7.19
CA ASN A 68 -7.72 -1.52 6.88
C ASN A 68 -7.03 -2.07 5.63
N ALA A 69 -6.89 -1.24 4.59
CA ALA A 69 -6.17 -1.63 3.38
C ALA A 69 -4.66 -1.83 3.64
N LEU A 70 -4.04 -0.94 4.42
CA LEU A 70 -2.63 -1.07 4.82
C LEU A 70 -2.40 -2.36 5.61
N LYS A 71 -3.31 -2.68 6.54
CA LYS A 71 -3.26 -3.92 7.31
C LYS A 71 -3.41 -5.15 6.41
N ALA A 72 -4.38 -5.16 5.50
CA ALA A 72 -4.57 -6.27 4.57
C ALA A 72 -3.32 -6.50 3.71
N LEU A 73 -2.68 -5.43 3.22
CA LEU A 73 -1.43 -5.51 2.47
C LEU A 73 -0.28 -6.05 3.34
N HIS A 74 -0.15 -5.56 4.57
CA HIS A 74 0.85 -6.02 5.52
C HIS A 74 0.68 -7.52 5.85
N ASP A 75 -0.55 -7.98 6.08
CA ASP A 75 -0.85 -9.39 6.37
C ASP A 75 -0.55 -10.30 5.17
N TRP A 76 -0.87 -9.83 3.96
CA TRP A 76 -0.51 -10.52 2.72
C TRP A 76 1.01 -10.62 2.52
N LEU A 77 1.74 -9.51 2.66
CA LEU A 77 3.21 -9.47 2.55
C LEU A 77 3.89 -10.33 3.63
N SER A 78 3.33 -10.36 4.84
CA SER A 78 3.84 -11.18 5.93
C SER A 78 3.71 -12.67 5.63
N THR A 79 2.64 -13.07 4.93
CA THR A 79 2.44 -14.46 4.50
C THR A 79 3.53 -14.90 3.51
N GLU A 80 3.97 -14.01 2.61
CA GLU A 80 5.10 -14.31 1.71
C GLU A 80 6.45 -14.37 2.42
N ALA A 81 6.67 -13.54 3.45
CA ALA A 81 7.93 -13.52 4.20
C ALA A 81 8.18 -14.84 4.97
N TYR A 82 7.11 -15.56 5.31
CA TYR A 82 7.15 -16.86 5.99
C TYR A 82 6.82 -18.06 5.08
N ALA A 83 6.71 -17.86 3.76
CA ALA A 83 6.49 -18.95 2.83
C ALA A 83 7.74 -19.86 2.75
N VAL A 84 7.83 -20.84 3.64
CA VAL A 84 8.76 -21.97 3.54
C VAL A 84 8.24 -22.85 2.42
N TYR A 85 8.88 -22.79 1.26
CA TYR A 85 8.71 -23.82 0.25
C TYR A 85 9.34 -25.10 0.82
N GLU A 86 8.54 -26.11 1.16
CA GLU A 86 9.06 -27.46 1.32
C GLU A 86 9.63 -27.90 -0.03
N ILE A 87 10.96 -27.83 -0.16
CA ILE A 87 11.67 -28.62 -1.17
C ILE A 87 11.63 -30.04 -0.60
N THR A 88 10.66 -30.84 -1.04
CA THR A 88 10.76 -32.29 -0.89
C THR A 88 12.00 -32.71 -1.68
N GLY A 89 13.08 -32.99 -0.95
CA GLY A 89 14.32 -33.50 -1.52
C GLY A 89 13.98 -34.74 -2.34
N GLY A 90 14.24 -34.66 -3.64
CA GLY A 90 14.23 -35.83 -4.49
C GLY A 90 15.45 -36.68 -4.12
N ASP A 91 15.26 -37.67 -3.26
CA ASP A 91 16.07 -38.88 -3.30
C ASP A 91 15.62 -39.69 -4.52
N ALA A 92 16.46 -39.71 -5.56
CA ALA A 92 16.61 -40.82 -6.52
C ALA A 92 17.91 -40.66 -7.32
#